data_AF-A0AAU6ELV2-F1
#
_entry.id   AF-A0AAU6ELV2-F1
#
_cell.length_a   1.000
_cell.length_b   1.000
_cell.length_c   1.000
_cell.angle_alpha   90.00
_cell.angle_beta   90.00
_cell.angle_gamma   90.00
#
_symmetry.space_group_name_H-M   'P 1'
#
loop_
_entity.id
_entity.type
_entity.pdbx_description
1 polymer ?
#
loop_
_entity_poly.entity_id
_entity_poly.type
_entity_poly.pdbx_seq_one_letter_code
_entity_poly.pdbx_strand_id
1 'polypeptide(L)'
;MFRASRRTPCRRCVGCSSSVTAQRKADRTARVALAPTYQRACLHAIDYLTAFDYSPEQAYLLLGAAPIEGRLSGVVDIPNSCATVYLPAAIFDFDVRPGASGPLRVPEGAGAPHAGFD
;
A
#
# COMPACT_ATOMS: atom_id res chain seq x y z
N MET A 1 7.59 10.47 7.33
CA MET A 1 6.44 10.82 8.18
C MET A 1 5.21 10.91 7.28
N PHE A 2 4.28 9.97 7.43
CA PHE A 2 3.06 9.86 6.63
C PHE A 2 2.19 11.09 6.87
N ARG A 3 2.21 12.09 5.97
CA ARG A 3 1.36 13.28 6.09
C ARG A 3 0.15 13.06 5.20
N ALA A 4 -0.94 12.55 5.78
CA ALA A 4 -2.25 12.53 5.15
C ALA A 4 -2.58 13.95 4.65
N SER A 5 -2.56 14.13 3.33
CA SER A 5 -2.94 15.38 2.68
C SER A 5 -4.40 15.68 3.02
N ARG A 6 -4.65 16.75 3.77
CA ARG A 6 -5.99 17.27 4.11
C ARG A 6 -6.67 17.95 2.90
N ARG A 7 -6.62 17.37 1.71
CA ARG A 7 -7.43 17.82 0.57
C ARG A 7 -8.53 16.79 0.35
N THR A 8 -9.71 17.11 0.87
CA THR A 8 -10.96 16.33 0.85
C THR A 8 -10.84 14.88 1.34
N PRO A 9 -11.39 14.53 2.52
CA PRO A 9 -11.53 13.12 2.85
C PRO A 9 -12.48 12.53 1.81
N CYS A 10 -11.96 11.75 0.87
CA CYS A 10 -12.77 10.72 0.24
C CYS A 10 -13.29 9.90 1.42
N ARG A 11 -14.54 10.13 1.86
CA ARG A 11 -15.19 9.51 3.03
C ARG A 11 -15.15 7.97 3.02
N ARG A 12 -14.61 7.37 1.96
CA ARG A 12 -14.58 5.94 1.65
C ARG A 12 -13.18 5.31 1.72
N CYS A 13 -12.10 6.09 1.73
CA CYS A 13 -10.72 5.59 1.65
C CYS A 13 -9.90 6.04 2.85
N VAL A 14 -9.19 5.10 3.48
CA VAL A 14 -8.65 5.30 4.84
C VAL A 14 -7.13 5.48 4.90
N GLY A 15 -6.41 5.13 3.83
CA GLY A 15 -4.98 5.39 3.75
C GLY A 15 -4.56 5.73 2.32
N CYS A 16 -3.79 6.82 2.17
CA CYS A 16 -2.99 7.08 0.98
C CYS A 16 -1.57 6.60 1.26
N SER A 17 -1.19 5.36 0.92
CA SER A 17 0.22 4.97 0.92
C SER A 17 0.89 5.54 -0.33
N SER A 18 1.34 6.78 -0.21
CA SER A 18 2.15 7.44 -1.25
C SER A 18 3.60 7.02 -1.11
N SER A 19 4.14 6.35 -2.13
CA SER A 19 5.58 6.06 -2.21
C SER A 19 6.22 6.93 -3.27
N VAL A 20 7.26 7.67 -2.88
CA VAL A 20 8.15 8.36 -3.82
C VAL A 20 9.38 7.49 -3.96
N THR A 21 9.71 7.10 -5.19
CA THR A 21 10.93 6.32 -5.40
C THR A 21 11.94 7.11 -6.19
N ALA A 22 13.12 7.26 -5.60
CA ALA A 22 14.31 7.69 -6.31
C ALA A 22 15.00 6.44 -6.88
N GLN A 23 15.28 6.42 -8.19
CA GLN A 23 16.14 5.40 -8.77
C GLN A 23 17.60 5.61 -8.35
N ARG A 24 18.34 4.51 -8.19
CA ARG A 24 19.81 4.54 -8.01
C ARG A 24 20.46 5.10 -9.28
N LYS A 25 21.46 5.96 -9.07
CA LYS A 25 22.18 6.84 -10.02
C LYS A 25 22.92 6.16 -11.20
N ALA A 26 22.71 4.86 -11.45
CA ALA A 26 23.62 4.06 -12.30
C ALA A 26 23.18 3.90 -13.77
N ASP A 27 21.96 4.25 -14.16
CA ASP A 27 21.49 4.08 -15.54
C ASP A 27 21.42 5.42 -16.29
N ARG A 28 22.22 5.58 -17.34
CA ARG A 28 22.31 6.79 -18.18
C ARG A 28 21.10 6.97 -19.11
N THR A 29 20.17 6.02 -19.13
CA THR A 29 18.85 6.15 -19.77
C THR A 29 17.74 6.27 -18.72
N ALA A 30 17.72 7.39 -17.99
CA ALA A 30 16.72 7.64 -16.94
C ALA A 30 15.31 7.77 -17.54
N ARG A 31 14.60 6.65 -17.66
CA ARG A 31 13.17 6.59 -17.98
C ARG A 31 12.37 6.66 -16.70
N VAL A 32 11.16 7.21 -16.78
CA VAL A 32 10.26 7.28 -15.64
C VAL A 32 9.88 5.86 -15.21
N ALA A 33 10.33 5.45 -14.02
CA ALA A 33 10.16 4.09 -13.53
C ALA A 33 8.86 3.92 -12.72
N LEU A 34 7.74 3.81 -13.45
CA LEU A 34 6.40 3.69 -12.89
C LEU A 34 6.14 2.35 -12.16
N ALA A 35 6.66 1.25 -12.69
CA ALA A 35 6.50 -0.07 -12.08
C ALA A 35 7.12 -0.17 -10.67
N PRO A 36 8.38 0.24 -10.43
CA PRO A 36 8.98 0.14 -9.10
C PRO A 36 8.38 1.13 -8.08
N THR A 37 7.77 2.24 -8.51
CA THR A 37 6.99 3.09 -7.59
C THR A 37 5.72 2.40 -7.13
N TYR A 38 4.96 1.83 -8.07
CA TYR A 38 3.74 1.12 -7.72
C TYR A 38 4.02 -0.09 -6.82
N GLN A 39 5.06 -0.88 -7.14
CA GLN A 39 5.47 -2.02 -6.31
C GLN A 39 5.79 -1.60 -4.87
N ARG A 40 6.52 -0.50 -4.67
CA ARG A 40 6.84 -0.01 -3.33
C ARG A 40 5.61 0.53 -2.60
N ALA A 41 4.67 1.18 -3.29
CA ALA A 41 3.40 1.58 -2.70
C ALA A 41 2.59 0.37 -2.19
N CYS A 42 2.59 -0.73 -2.95
CA CYS A 42 1.97 -1.99 -2.53
C CYS A 42 2.67 -2.62 -1.32
N LEU A 43 4.01 -2.64 -1.28
CA LEU A 43 4.76 -3.13 -0.12
C LEU A 43 4.45 -2.33 1.15
N HIS A 44 4.37 -1.01 1.05
CA HIS A 44 3.96 -0.18 2.18
C HIS A 44 2.51 -0.43 2.63
N ALA A 45 1.61 -0.83 1.71
CA ALA A 45 0.26 -1.24 2.08
C ALA A 45 0.24 -2.60 2.78
N ILE A 46 1.09 -3.55 2.35
CA ILE A 46 1.28 -4.84 3.03
C ILE A 46 1.83 -4.62 4.44
N ASP A 47 2.90 -3.82 4.58
CA ASP A 47 3.48 -3.47 5.89
C ASP A 47 2.49 -2.76 6.82
N TYR A 48 1.53 -2.03 6.24
CA TYR A 48 0.46 -1.41 7.01
C TYR A 48 -0.52 -2.45 7.55
N LEU A 49 -0.90 -3.43 6.72
CA LEU A 49 -1.82 -4.50 7.09
C LEU A 49 -1.19 -5.50 8.08
N THR A 50 0.11 -5.76 7.98
CA THR A 50 0.82 -6.61 8.96
C THR A 50 0.84 -6.00 10.35
N ALA A 51 0.72 -4.67 10.50
CA ALA A 51 0.56 -4.04 11.80
C ALA A 51 -0.77 -4.37 12.50
N PHE A 52 -1.77 -4.87 11.76
CA PHE A 52 -3.05 -5.37 12.26
C PHE A 52 -3.07 -6.91 12.41
N ASP A 53 -1.91 -7.57 12.39
CA ASP A 53 -1.70 -9.04 12.44
C ASP A 53 -2.20 -9.82 11.21
N TYR A 54 -2.30 -9.19 10.05
CA TYR A 54 -2.42 -9.96 8.80
C TYR A 54 -1.07 -10.59 8.42
N SER A 55 -1.10 -11.84 7.94
CA SER A 55 0.07 -12.41 7.27
C SER A 55 0.37 -11.62 5.99
N PRO A 56 1.65 -11.48 5.58
CA PRO A 56 1.99 -10.75 4.36
C PRO A 56 1.36 -11.36 3.10
N GLU A 57 1.14 -12.69 3.08
CA GLU A 57 0.45 -13.39 2.01
C GLU A 57 -1.04 -13.09 1.99
N GLN A 58 -1.69 -13.07 3.17
CA GLN A 58 -3.09 -12.67 3.30
C GLN A 58 -3.29 -11.22 2.84
N ALA A 59 -2.39 -10.32 3.25
CA ALA A 59 -2.40 -8.93 2.82
C ALA A 59 -2.20 -8.80 1.30
N TYR A 60 -1.29 -9.59 0.71
CA TYR A 60 -1.09 -9.62 -0.74
C TYR A 60 -2.33 -10.10 -1.50
N LEU A 61 -2.95 -11.19 -1.03
CA LEU A 61 -4.18 -11.72 -1.61
C LEU A 61 -5.34 -10.71 -1.50
N LEU A 62 -5.44 -10.01 -0.36
CA LEU A 62 -6.45 -8.98 -0.13
C LEU A 62 -6.28 -7.81 -1.11
N LEU A 63 -5.05 -7.34 -1.34
CA LEU A 63 -4.78 -6.29 -2.31
C LEU A 63 -5.14 -6.69 -3.76
N GLY A 64 -5.11 -7.99 -4.08
CA GLY A 64 -5.53 -8.50 -5.39
C GLY A 64 -7.05 -8.67 -5.54
N ALA A 65 -7.76 -8.97 -4.45
CA ALA A 65 -9.19 -9.24 -4.46
C ALA A 65 -10.05 -7.99 -4.15
N ALA A 66 -9.52 -7.06 -3.36
CA ALA A 66 -10.23 -5.84 -2.99
C ALA A 66 -10.18 -4.79 -4.12
N PRO A 67 -11.21 -3.94 -4.26
CA PRO A 67 -11.21 -2.85 -5.23
C PRO A 67 -10.26 -1.72 -4.79
N ILE A 68 -8.96 -1.95 -4.90
CA ILE A 68 -7.93 -0.97 -4.60
C ILE A 68 -7.78 0.03 -5.75
N GLU A 69 -7.70 1.33 -5.42
CA GLU A 69 -7.42 2.34 -6.43
C GLU A 69 -5.93 2.66 -6.44
N GLY A 70 -5.26 2.45 -7.57
CA GLY A 70 -3.90 2.92 -7.82
C GLY A 70 -3.95 4.27 -8.54
N ARG A 71 -3.37 5.32 -7.95
CA ARG A 71 -3.20 6.63 -8.62
C ARG A 71 -1.74 6.92 -8.89
N LEU A 72 -1.45 7.25 -10.13
CA LEU A 72 -0.14 7.72 -10.58
C LEU A 72 -0.16 9.24 -10.54
N SER A 73 0.57 9.83 -9.59
CA SER A 73 0.45 11.26 -9.29
C SER A 73 1.52 12.11 -9.98
N GLY A 74 2.71 11.55 -10.19
CA GLY A 74 3.83 12.28 -10.79
C GLY A 74 4.68 11.37 -11.67
N VAL A 75 4.65 11.64 -12.98
CA VAL A 75 5.41 10.94 -14.03
C VAL A 75 6.41 11.87 -14.73
N VAL A 76 6.54 13.12 -14.27
CA VAL A 76 7.25 14.18 -15.02
C VAL A 76 8.66 14.46 -14.49
N ASP A 77 8.96 14.07 -13.26
CA ASP A 77 10.21 14.43 -12.57
C ASP A 77 11.28 13.34 -12.69
N ILE A 78 11.91 13.15 -13.86
CA ILE A 78 13.02 12.18 -13.99
C ILE A 78 14.13 12.53 -12.96
N PRO A 79 14.60 11.60 -12.10
CA PRO A 79 14.38 10.13 -12.10
C PRO A 79 13.30 9.64 -11.10
N ASN A 80 12.58 10.55 -10.46
CA ASN A 80 11.55 10.25 -9.49
C ASN A 80 10.20 9.97 -10.16
N SER A 81 9.42 9.10 -9.53
CA SER A 81 7.99 8.98 -9.82
C SER A 81 7.23 8.76 -8.53
N CYS A 82 5.93 9.03 -8.56
CA CYS A 82 5.05 8.91 -7.40
C CYS A 82 3.79 8.10 -7.75
N ALA A 83 3.59 7.03 -7.00
CA ALA A 83 2.39 6.21 -7.02
C ALA A 83 1.74 6.21 -5.63
N THR A 84 0.43 6.15 -5.60
CA THR A 84 -0.38 6.07 -4.37
C THR A 84 -1.38 4.93 -4.52
N VAL A 85 -1.48 4.08 -3.51
CA VAL A 85 -2.52 3.05 -3.41
C VAL A 85 -3.54 3.47 -2.36
N TYR A 86 -4.82 3.32 -2.68
CA TYR A 86 -5.94 3.61 -1.81
C TYR A 86 -6.60 2.31 -1.38
N LEU A 87 -6.66 2.09 -0.08
CA LEU A 87 -7.38 0.98 0.53
C LEU A 87 -8.76 1.46 1.02
N PRO A 88 -9.86 0.90 0.50
CA PRO A 88 -11.21 1.21 0.98
C PRO A 88 -11.42 0.60 2.37
N ALA A 89 -11.80 1.39 3.37
CA ALA A 89 -12.04 0.83 4.72
C ALA A 89 -13.36 0.06 4.84
N ALA A 90 -14.27 0.24 3.90
CA ALA A 90 -15.55 -0.45 3.91
C ALA A 90 -15.43 -1.98 3.70
N ILE A 91 -14.23 -2.49 3.41
CA ILE A 91 -13.96 -3.94 3.30
C ILE A 91 -13.66 -4.58 4.66
N PHE A 92 -13.42 -3.77 5.70
CA PHE A 92 -13.09 -4.25 7.04
C PHE A 92 -14.27 -3.97 7.98
N ASP A 93 -14.57 -4.93 8.85
CA ASP A 93 -15.58 -4.79 9.90
C ASP A 93 -15.10 -3.92 11.08
N PHE A 94 -13.83 -3.52 11.07
CA PHE A 94 -13.19 -2.71 12.10
C PHE A 94 -12.53 -1.46 11.49
N ASP A 95 -12.27 -0.47 12.33
CA ASP A 95 -11.66 0.78 11.88
C ASP A 95 -10.16 0.62 11.62
N VAL A 96 -9.80 0.52 10.33
CA VAL A 96 -8.40 0.50 9.88
C VAL A 96 -7.79 1.90 9.76
N ARG A 97 -8.41 2.97 10.29
CA ARG A 97 -7.82 4.32 10.25
C ARG A 97 -6.67 4.45 11.23
N PRO A 98 -5.61 5.22 10.87
CA PRO A 98 -4.57 5.56 11.84
C PRO A 98 -5.19 6.40 12.96
N GLY A 99 -5.27 5.82 14.15
CA GLY A 99 -5.82 6.44 15.37
C GLY A 99 -4.79 6.49 16.50
N ALA A 100 -5.07 7.31 17.52
CA ALA A 100 -4.20 7.45 18.70
C ALA A 100 -4.15 6.17 19.56
N SER A 101 -5.14 5.28 19.43
CA SER A 101 -5.27 4.03 20.18
C SER A 101 -4.40 2.87 19.64
N GLY A 102 -3.64 3.09 18.56
CA GLY A 102 -2.88 2.03 17.90
C GLY A 102 -3.75 1.08 17.06
N PRO A 103 -3.12 0.19 16.26
CA PRO A 103 -3.84 -0.75 15.40
C PRO A 103 -4.55 -1.82 16.24
N LEU A 104 -5.82 -2.08 15.92
CA LEU A 104 -6.56 -3.21 16.47
C LEU A 104 -5.93 -4.51 15.96
N ARG A 105 -5.68 -5.45 16.87
CA ARG A 105 -5.12 -6.76 16.56
C ARG A 105 -6.27 -7.67 16.10
N VAL A 106 -6.23 -8.13 14.85
CA VAL A 106 -7.22 -9.09 14.34
C VAL A 106 -6.81 -10.49 14.86
N PRO A 107 -7.72 -11.26 15.47
CA PRO A 107 -7.38 -12.62 15.91
C PRO A 107 -6.91 -13.44 14.70
N GLU A 108 -5.75 -14.09 14.84
CA GLU A 108 -5.16 -14.92 13.78
C GLU A 108 -6.16 -16.00 13.35
N GLY A 109 -6.64 -15.89 12.11
CA GLY A 109 -7.45 -16.92 11.45
C GLY A 109 -6.58 -17.98 10.78
N ALA A 110 -7.19 -18.82 9.95
CA ALA A 110 -6.44 -19.75 9.11
C ALA A 110 -5.48 -18.97 8.19
N GLY A 111 -4.18 -19.30 8.25
CA GLY A 111 -3.15 -18.75 7.37
C GLY A 111 -3.44 -19.03 5.89
N ALA A 112 -2.77 -18.29 5.00
CA ALA A 112 -2.91 -18.51 3.57
C ALA A 112 -2.43 -19.93 3.19
N PRO A 113 -3.08 -20.62 2.23
CA PRO A 113 -2.63 -21.93 1.77
C PRO A 113 -1.29 -21.80 1.03
N HIS A 114 -0.33 -22.65 1.39
CA HIS A 114 0.96 -22.77 0.71
C HIS A 114 1.06 -24.13 0.04
N ALA A 115 1.44 -24.16 -1.24
CA ALA A 115 1.83 -25.39 -1.90
C ALA A 115 3.32 -25.64 -1.65
N GLY A 116 3.66 -26.77 -1.02
CA GLY A 116 5.02 -27.28 -0.96
C GLY A 116 5.32 -28.13 -2.19
N PHE A 117 6.56 -28.06 -2.67
CA PHE A 117 7.10 -29.06 -3.59
C PHE A 117 8.01 -29.96 -2.74
N ASP A 118 7.50 -31.12 -2.31
CA ASP A 118 8.31 -32.23 -1.83
C ASP A 118 8.98 -32.96 -3.02
#